data_AF-A0A2M7EF26-F1
#
_entry.id   AF-A0A2M7EF26-F1
#
_cell.length_a   1.000
_cell.length_b   1.000
_cell.length_c   1.000
_cell.angle_alpha   90.00
_cell.angle_beta   90.00
_cell.angle_gamma   90.00
#
_symmetry.space_group_name_H-M   'P 1'
#
loop_
_entity.id
_entity.type
_entity.pdbx_description
1 polymer ?
#
loop_
_entity_poly.entity_id
_entity_poly.type
_entity_poly.pdbx_seq_one_letter_code
_entity_poly.pdbx_strand_id
1 'polypeptide(L)' 'MKLRKIAEMLGAELSGSPDIEIKGAAGISDAKDGDITFL' A
#
# COMPACT_ATOMS: atom_id res chain seq x y z
N MET A 1 3.69 7.93 -0.87
CA MET A 1 2.79 7.97 -2.05
C MET A 1 1.41 7.48 -1.64
N LYS A 2 0.32 8.09 -2.15
CA LYS A 2 -1.03 7.65 -1.80
C LYS A 2 -1.35 6.24 -2.33
N LEU A 3 -2.04 5.44 -1.52
CA LEU A 3 -2.43 4.07 -1.87
C LEU A 3 -3.22 4.00 -3.18
N ARG A 4 -4.12 4.96 -3.45
CA ARG A 4 -4.83 5.07 -4.75
C ARG A 4 -3.90 5.06 -5.96
N LYS A 5 -2.77 5.78 -5.88
CA LYS A 5 -1.84 5.91 -7.01
C LYS A 5 -1.12 4.59 -7.27
N ILE A 6 -0.84 3.82 -6.23
CA ILE A 6 -0.25 2.47 -6.34
C ILE A 6 -1.27 1.53 -7.00
N ALA A 7 -2.53 1.55 -6.55
CA ALA A 7 -3.58 0.74 -7.15
C ALA A 7 -3.79 1.05 -8.64
N GLU A 8 -3.88 2.34 -9.00
CA GLU A 8 -3.98 2.81 -10.40
C GLU A 8 -2.80 2.31 -11.25
N MET A 9 -1.56 2.39 -10.74
CA MET A 9 -0.35 1.93 -11.45
C MET A 9 -0.33 0.43 -11.70
N LEU A 10 -0.90 -0.36 -10.78
CA LEU A 10 -0.94 -1.82 -10.87
C LEU A 10 -2.19 -2.34 -11.57
N GLY A 11 -3.15 -1.47 -11.92
CA GLY A 11 -4.47 -1.90 -12.39
C GLY A 11 -5.23 -2.73 -11.34
N ALA A 12 -4.98 -2.48 -10.06
CA ALA A 12 -5.55 -3.25 -8.96
C ALA A 12 -6.88 -2.66 -8.49
N GLU A 13 -7.74 -3.53 -7.98
CA GLU A 13 -8.92 -3.09 -7.22
C GLU A 13 -8.50 -2.60 -5.83
N LEU A 14 -9.00 -1.43 -5.44
CA LEU A 14 -8.69 -0.82 -4.15
C LEU A 14 -9.86 -1.00 -3.17
N SER A 15 -9.61 -1.76 -2.10
CA SER A 15 -10.53 -1.89 -0.96
C SER A 15 -9.90 -1.26 0.28
N GLY A 16 -10.59 -0.29 0.90
CA GLY A 16 -10.12 0.47 2.05
C GLY A 16 -9.92 1.97 1.76
N SER A 17 -9.10 2.64 2.57
CA SER A 17 -8.92 4.10 2.47
C SER A 17 -7.89 4.47 1.38
N PRO A 18 -8.28 5.24 0.34
CA PRO A 18 -7.39 5.60 -0.77
C PRO A 18 -6.30 6.60 -0.39
N ASP A 19 -6.52 7.34 0.69
CA ASP A 19 -5.65 8.44 1.12
C ASP A 19 -4.55 8.00 2.07
N ILE A 20 -4.44 6.69 2.37
CA ILE A 20 -3.33 6.14 3.14
C ILE A 20 -2.03 6.48 2.42
N GLU A 21 -1.06 6.97 3.19
CA GLU A 21 0.26 7.27 2.69
C GLU A 21 1.19 6.09 2.87
N ILE A 22 1.65 5.53 1.75
CA ILE A 22 2.65 4.47 1.72
C ILE A 22 4.05 5.08 1.68
N LYS A 23 4.88 4.71 2.65
CA LYS A 23 6.23 5.23 2.91
C LYS A 23 7.32 4.23 2.52
N GLY A 24 7.00 2.94 2.49
CA GLY A 24 7.94 1.87 2.18
C GLY A 24 7.24 0.56 1.83
N ALA A 25 8.04 -0.47 1.58
CA ALA A 25 7.58 -1.84 1.43
C ALA A 25 8.38 -2.74 2.37
N ALA A 26 7.71 -3.69 3.02
CA ALA A 26 8.31 -4.58 3.99
C ALA A 26 7.60 -5.96 3.99
N GLY A 27 8.30 -6.98 4.47
CA GLY A 27 7.71 -8.32 4.65
C GLY A 27 6.60 -8.30 5.73
N ILE A 28 5.67 -9.26 5.66
CA ILE A 28 4.49 -9.32 6.55
C ILE A 28 4.84 -9.21 8.03
N SER A 29 5.96 -9.81 8.46
CA SER A 29 6.39 -9.81 9.87
C SER A 29 7.12 -8.53 10.31
N ASP A 30 7.63 -7.73 9.37
CA ASP A 30 8.48 -6.56 9.64
C ASP A 30 7.78 -5.22 9.31
N ALA A 31 6.63 -5.28 8.64
CA ALA A 31 5.88 -4.11 8.20
C ALA A 31 5.41 -3.23 9.38
N LYS A 32 5.54 -1.92 9.20
CA LYS A 32 5.11 -0.89 10.17
C LYS A 32 4.07 0.02 9.53
N ASP A 33 3.55 0.96 10.32
CA ASP A 33 2.59 1.96 9.86
C ASP A 33 3.11 2.73 8.64
N GLY A 34 2.40 2.56 7.52
CA GLY A 34 2.74 3.16 6.23
C GLY A 34 3.55 2.26 5.31
N ASP A 35 3.93 1.05 5.72
CA ASP A 35 4.50 0.07 4.80
C ASP A 35 3.42 -0.71 4.05
N ILE A 36 3.68 -1.03 2.79
CA ILE A 36 2.89 -1.98 2.01
C ILE A 36 3.54 -3.37 2.08
N THR A 37 2.72 -4.41 2.11
CA THR A 37 3.18 -5.82 2.10
C THR A 37 2.33 -6.64 1.13
N PHE A 38 2.68 -7.92 0.94
CA PHE A 38 1.99 -8.85 0.04
C PHE A 38 2.06 -10.28 0.56
N LEU A 39 1.12 -11.13 0.11
CA LEU A 39 1.08 -12.57 0.34
C LEU A 39 0.99 -13.30 -1.01
#